data_AF-A0A257XRI5-F1
#
_entry.id   AF-A0A257XRI5-F1
#
_cell.length_a   1.000
_cell.length_b   1.000
_cell.length_c   1.000
_cell.angle_alpha   90.00
_cell.angle_beta   90.00
_cell.angle_gamma   90.00
#
_symmetry.space_group_name_H-M   'P 1'
#
loop_
_entity.id
_entity.type
_entity.pdbx_description
1 polymer ?
#
loop_
_entity_poly.entity_id
_entity_poly.type
_entity_poly.pdbx_seq_one_letter_code
_entity_poly.pdbx_strand_id
1 'polypeptide(L)' 'DFKDYEFSGTSMRDHWASGFEDTVKTLRHPQWLVKPDKSAAIVVHDVHRIED' A
#
# COMPACT_ATOMS: atom_id res chain seq x y z
N ASP A 1 -17.06 -2.90 24.56
CA ASP A 1 -16.65 -2.43 23.23
C ASP A 1 -17.16 -3.31 22.13
N PHE A 2 -18.10 -2.78 21.36
CA PHE A 2 -18.48 -3.35 20.08
C PHE A 2 -17.61 -2.63 19.03
N LYS A 3 -16.87 -3.38 18.22
CA LYS A 3 -16.18 -2.78 17.07
C LYS A 3 -17.23 -2.55 15.98
N ASP A 4 -17.39 -1.30 15.58
CA ASP A 4 -18.24 -0.93 14.44
C ASP A 4 -17.53 -1.36 13.15
N TYR A 5 -17.76 -2.60 12.75
CA TYR A 5 -17.31 -3.09 11.47
C TYR A 5 -18.31 -2.66 10.40
N GLU A 6 -18.04 -1.52 9.75
CA GLU A 6 -18.89 -1.02 8.66
C GLU A 6 -18.44 -1.60 7.30
N PHE A 7 -19.19 -2.60 6.82
CA PHE A 7 -19.04 -3.18 5.48
C PHE A 7 -20.13 -2.67 4.53
N SER A 8 -20.41 -1.37 4.54
CA SER A 8 -21.36 -0.79 3.60
C SER A 8 -20.84 -0.94 2.16
N GLY A 9 -21.76 -1.01 1.20
CA GLY A 9 -21.36 -1.11 -0.21
C GLY A 9 -20.51 0.07 -0.68
N THR A 10 -20.66 1.24 -0.04
CA THR A 10 -19.82 2.42 -0.29
C THR A 10 -18.42 2.23 0.28
N SER A 11 -18.30 1.83 1.57
CA SER A 11 -16.97 1.60 2.17
C SER A 11 -16.16 0.55 1.42
N MET A 12 -16.82 -0.50 0.91
CA MET A 12 -16.18 -1.52 0.07
C MET A 12 -15.67 -0.97 -1.27
N ARG A 13 -16.43 -0.09 -1.94
CA ARG A 13 -15.99 0.53 -3.20
C ARG A 13 -14.81 1.46 -2.98
N ASP A 14 -14.84 2.27 -1.93
CA ASP A 14 -13.75 3.17 -1.57
C ASP A 14 -12.49 2.38 -1.25
N HIS A 15 -12.63 1.28 -0.50
CA HIS A 15 -11.53 0.38 -0.21
C HIS A 15 -10.91 -0.24 -1.48
N TRP A 16 -11.73 -0.72 -2.41
CA TRP A 16 -11.23 -1.26 -3.68
C TRP A 16 -10.55 -0.21 -4.55
N ALA A 17 -11.09 1.01 -4.60
CA ALA A 17 -10.49 2.11 -5.35
C ALA A 17 -9.11 2.46 -4.78
N SER A 18 -9.01 2.65 -3.46
CA SER A 18 -7.74 2.92 -2.78
C SER A 18 -6.73 1.79 -2.99
N GLY A 19 -7.13 0.53 -2.81
CA GLY A 19 -6.22 -0.61 -3.02
C GLY A 19 -5.73 -0.74 -4.44
N PHE A 20 -6.59 -0.45 -5.43
CA PHE A 20 -6.21 -0.43 -6.84
C PHE A 20 -5.18 0.67 -7.13
N GLU A 21 -5.44 1.89 -6.66
CA GLU A 21 -4.52 3.01 -6.84
C GLU A 21 -3.15 2.75 -6.21
N ASP A 22 -3.12 2.24 -4.98
CA ASP A 22 -1.86 1.98 -4.26
C ASP A 22 -1.05 0.87 -4.92
N THR A 23 -1.73 -0.16 -5.45
CA THR A 23 -1.09 -1.21 -6.24
C THR A 23 -0.46 -0.61 -7.50
N VAL A 24 -1.21 0.21 -8.24
CA VAL A 24 -0.70 0.87 -9.45
C VAL A 24 0.49 1.78 -9.13
N LYS A 25 0.41 2.61 -8.07
CA LYS A 25 1.51 3.48 -7.65
C LYS A 25 2.74 2.65 -7.28
N THR A 26 2.59 1.60 -6.48
CA THR A 26 3.68 0.70 -6.09
C THR A 26 4.36 0.07 -7.32
N LEU A 27 3.58 -0.45 -8.27
CA LEU A 27 4.13 -1.10 -9.47
C LEU A 27 4.82 -0.14 -10.44
N ARG A 28 4.58 1.18 -10.34
CA ARG A 28 5.34 2.20 -11.10
C ARG A 28 6.76 2.39 -10.60
N HIS A 29 7.14 1.81 -9.47
CA HIS A 29 8.49 1.80 -8.94
C HIS A 29 9.13 0.41 -9.13
N PRO A 30 9.55 0.03 -10.35
CA PRO A 30 10.12 -1.30 -10.62
C PRO A 30 11.35 -1.61 -9.75
N GLN A 31 12.09 -0.58 -9.31
CA GLN A 31 13.21 -0.71 -8.39
C GLN A 31 12.81 -1.22 -7.00
N TRP A 32 11.56 -1.04 -6.56
CA TRP A 32 11.05 -1.57 -5.29
C TRP A 32 10.81 -3.08 -5.34
N LEU A 33 10.69 -3.64 -6.54
CA LEU A 33 10.51 -5.07 -6.77
C LEU A 33 11.84 -5.82 -6.91
N VAL A 34 12.96 -5.09 -6.96
CA VAL A 34 14.30 -5.67 -6.99
C VAL A 34 14.59 -6.27 -5.62
N LYS A 35 15.06 -7.52 -5.62
CA LYS A 35 15.48 -8.18 -4.38
C LYS A 35 16.57 -7.35 -3.69
N PRO A 36 16.40 -7.00 -2.41
CA PRO A 36 17.43 -6.28 -1.65
C PRO A 36 18.77 -7.03 -1.62
N ASP A 37 19.86 -6.27 -1.45
CA ASP A 37 21.19 -6.86 -1.24
C ASP A 37 21.21 -7.74 0.02
N LYS A 38 22.10 -8.73 0.05
CA LYS A 38 22.27 -9.63 1.20
C LYS A 38 22.71 -8.90 2.47
N SER A 39 23.31 -7.72 2.37
CA SER A 39 23.67 -6.87 3.51
C SER A 39 22.47 -6.13 4.12
N ALA A 40 21.35 -6.02 3.41
CA ALA A 40 20.16 -5.35 3.90
C ALA A 40 19.30 -6.34 4.68
N ALA A 41 19.00 -6.03 5.94
CA ALA A 41 18.13 -6.86 6.76
C ALA A 41 16.65 -6.70 6.35
N ILE A 42 16.18 -5.47 6.22
CA ILE A 42 14.81 -5.11 5.79
C ILE A 42 14.89 -3.82 4.96
N VAL A 43 14.14 -3.78 3.86
CA VAL A 43 13.91 -2.57 3.06
C VAL A 43 12.42 -2.25 3.11
N VAL A 44 12.07 -1.02 3.45
CA VAL A 44 10.69 -0.54 3.53
C VAL A 44 10.48 0.52 2.45
N HIS A 45 9.47 0.32 1.62
CA HIS A 45 8.99 1.29 0.65
C HIS A 45 7.59 1.75 1.07
N ASP A 46 7.39 3.06 1.09
CA ASP A 46 6.11 3.68 1.47
C ASP A 46 5.67 4.64 0.37
N VAL A 47 4.59 4.28 -0.31
CA VAL A 47 4.01 5.04 -1.42
C VAL A 47 3.26 6.30 -0.98
N HIS A 48 3.04 6.45 0.33
CA HIS A 48 2.38 7.60 0.94
C HIS A 48 3.35 8.52 1.68
N ARG A 49 4.64 8.21 1.69
CA ARG A 49 5.63 9.09 2.31
C ARG A 49 5.67 10.40 1.53
N ILE A 50 5.25 11.49 2.19
CA ILE A 50 5.45 12.85 1.69
C ILE A 50 6.96 13.10 1.71
N GLU A 51 7.57 13.33 0.55
CA GLU A 51 8.96 13.77 0.48
C GLU A 51 9.02 15.24 0.95
N ASP A 52 9.91 15.55 1.91
CA ASP A 52 10.22 16.92 2.35
C ASP A 52 10.98 17.71 1.28
#